data_AF-A0A160LJJ8-F1
#
_entry.id   AF-A0A160LJJ8-F1
#
_cell.length_a   1.000
_cell.length_b   1.000
_cell.length_c   1.000
_cell.angle_alpha   90.00
_cell.angle_beta   90.00
_cell.angle_gamma   90.00
#
_symmetry.space_group_name_H-M   'P 1'
#
loop_
_entity.id
_entity.type
_entity.pdbx_description
1 polymer ?
#
loop_
_entity_poly.entity_id
_entity_poly.type
_entity_poly.pdbx_seq_one_letter_code
_entity_poly.pdbx_strand_id
1 'polypeptide(L)'
;MSKTKPVLNPQMIEQINERTAKLPENEQFLIANCIQNLLNGSSWGFMTKEMVEAYGDPMKFNNELTKVYSLAPKPSKRAGKTNPVYMVESNYQNALTTLQKVVPGVVNNEFVQEFKDEVQDSIESFKKFYAKASKEGFQGIIGFNSVNKTETMTFNGKRERAFQLPLSAVLGLMNDNNTRLNLGGIVTPSQVKANFEQYASKLLTSEGSTAVVVQLVIRGTGK
;
A
#
# COMPACT_ATOMS: atom_id res chain seq x y z
N MET A 1 8.08 14.33 20.23
CA MET A 1 6.75 14.17 20.86
C MET A 1 5.75 14.04 19.73
N SER A 2 5.09 12.89 19.57
CA SER A 2 4.03 12.72 18.57
C SER A 2 2.85 13.60 18.97
N LYS A 3 2.57 14.67 18.20
CA LYS A 3 1.27 15.35 18.29
C LYS A 3 0.23 14.40 17.70
N THR A 4 -0.94 14.36 18.34
CA THR A 4 -2.05 13.49 17.97
C THR A 4 -2.53 13.84 16.57
N LYS A 5 -2.48 12.87 15.66
CA LYS A 5 -3.06 12.99 14.32
C LYS A 5 -4.51 13.50 14.40
N PRO A 6 -4.96 14.30 13.43
CA PRO A 6 -6.31 14.84 13.43
C PRO A 6 -7.33 13.69 13.42
N VAL A 7 -8.12 13.60 14.50
CA VAL A 7 -9.22 12.65 14.60
C VAL A 7 -10.40 13.24 13.84
N LEU A 8 -10.86 12.56 12.79
CA LEU A 8 -12.04 12.97 12.05
C LEU A 8 -13.28 12.78 12.93
N ASN A 9 -13.96 13.88 13.26
CA ASN A 9 -15.26 13.81 13.91
C ASN A 9 -16.40 13.68 12.86
N PRO A 10 -17.63 13.30 13.24
CA PRO A 10 -18.73 13.12 12.29
C PRO A 10 -19.03 14.34 11.41
N GLN A 11 -18.94 15.56 11.96
CA GLN A 11 -19.16 16.80 11.20
C GLN A 11 -18.07 17.02 10.13
N MET A 12 -16.82 16.69 10.45
CA MET A 12 -15.73 16.74 9.49
C MET A 12 -15.93 15.70 8.39
N ILE A 13 -16.40 14.49 8.72
CA ILE A 13 -16.70 13.44 7.73
C ILE A 13 -17.80 13.91 6.76
N GLU A 14 -18.85 14.53 7.26
CA GLU A 14 -19.92 15.09 6.43
C GLU A 14 -19.38 16.17 5.47
N GLN A 15 -18.62 17.14 5.97
CA GLN A 15 -17.99 18.17 5.13
C GLN A 15 -17.02 17.58 4.09
N ILE A 16 -16.29 16.52 4.46
CA ILE A 16 -15.40 15.81 3.54
C ILE A 16 -16.23 15.19 2.41
N ASN A 17 -17.35 14.53 2.72
CA ASN A 17 -18.21 13.92 1.73
C ASN A 17 -18.80 14.97 0.78
N GLU A 18 -19.31 16.09 1.32
CA GLU A 18 -19.85 17.19 0.52
C GLU A 18 -18.81 17.83 -0.42
N ARG A 19 -17.57 18.00 0.05
CA ARG A 19 -16.48 18.54 -0.77
C ARG A 19 -16.01 17.53 -1.81
N THR A 20 -15.90 16.26 -1.42
CA THR A 20 -15.54 15.17 -2.33
C THR A 20 -16.51 15.08 -3.49
N ALA A 21 -17.82 15.15 -3.23
CA ALA A 21 -18.86 15.07 -4.26
C ALA A 21 -18.76 16.18 -5.34
N LYS A 22 -18.05 17.27 -5.07
CA LYS A 22 -17.84 18.39 -6.00
C LYS A 22 -16.56 18.26 -6.83
N LEU A 23 -15.72 17.25 -6.57
CA LEU A 23 -14.47 17.02 -7.29
C LEU A 23 -14.70 16.23 -8.59
N PRO A 24 -13.76 16.24 -9.54
CA PRO A 24 -13.78 15.31 -10.68
C PRO A 24 -13.77 13.84 -10.24
N GLU A 25 -14.42 12.95 -11.00
CA GLU A 25 -14.59 11.51 -10.66
C GLU A 25 -13.28 10.82 -10.25
N ASN A 26 -12.17 11.12 -10.93
CA ASN A 26 -10.84 10.58 -10.61
C ASN A 26 -10.35 10.98 -9.21
N GLU A 27 -10.61 12.21 -8.78
CA GLU A 27 -10.25 12.69 -7.45
C GLU A 27 -11.18 12.12 -6.38
N GLN A 28 -12.47 11.96 -6.69
CA GLN A 28 -13.42 11.27 -5.81
C GLN A 28 -12.99 9.83 -5.55
N PHE A 29 -12.61 9.12 -6.62
CA PHE A 29 -12.10 7.76 -6.54
C PHE A 29 -10.86 7.65 -5.64
N LEU A 30 -9.90 8.57 -5.81
CA LEU A 30 -8.71 8.60 -4.96
C LEU A 30 -9.06 8.83 -3.48
N ILE A 31 -9.90 9.82 -3.17
CA ILE A 31 -10.30 10.13 -1.80
C ILE A 31 -11.05 8.95 -1.17
N ALA A 32 -12.01 8.37 -1.88
CA ALA A 32 -12.79 7.24 -1.38
C ALA A 32 -11.91 6.05 -0.97
N ASN A 33 -10.83 5.78 -1.72
CA ASN A 33 -9.97 4.61 -1.48
C ASN A 33 -8.78 4.89 -0.54
N CYS A 34 -8.31 6.13 -0.45
CA CYS A 34 -7.06 6.44 0.23
C CYS A 34 -7.19 7.37 1.43
N ILE A 35 -8.32 8.06 1.67
CA ILE A 35 -8.39 9.13 2.69
C ILE A 35 -8.00 8.69 4.10
N GLN A 36 -8.53 7.57 4.58
CA GLN A 36 -8.21 7.06 5.92
C GLN A 36 -6.74 6.64 6.02
N ASN A 37 -6.20 6.08 4.93
CA ASN A 37 -4.82 5.63 4.87
C ASN A 37 -3.84 6.80 4.74
N LEU A 38 -4.23 7.88 4.05
CA LEU A 38 -3.44 9.10 3.92
C LEU A 38 -3.25 9.76 5.27
N LEU A 39 -4.31 9.83 6.08
CA LEU A 39 -4.21 10.27 7.47
C LEU A 39 -3.28 9.36 8.28
N ASN A 40 -3.16 8.08 7.92
CA ASN A 40 -2.27 7.11 8.57
C ASN A 40 -0.85 7.04 7.99
N GLY A 41 -0.48 7.86 7.00
CA GLY A 41 0.88 7.86 6.41
C GLY A 41 1.03 7.03 5.13
N SER A 42 -0.07 6.60 4.53
CA SER A 42 -0.10 5.75 3.34
C SER A 42 -0.86 6.40 2.20
N SER A 43 -0.25 6.52 1.02
CA SER A 43 -0.92 7.02 -0.19
C SER A 43 -1.57 5.92 -1.03
N TRP A 44 -1.96 4.81 -0.39
CA TRP A 44 -2.56 3.65 -1.03
C TRP A 44 -3.68 3.06 -0.17
N GLY A 45 -4.50 2.20 -0.77
CA GLY A 45 -5.55 1.45 -0.11
C GLY A 45 -5.97 0.22 -0.91
N PHE A 46 -6.79 -0.62 -0.29
CA PHE A 46 -7.38 -1.79 -0.93
C PHE A 46 -8.88 -1.57 -1.05
N MET A 47 -9.44 -1.81 -2.23
CA MET A 47 -10.86 -1.65 -2.45
C MET A 47 -11.64 -2.69 -1.66
N THR A 48 -12.70 -2.26 -0.97
CA THR A 48 -13.68 -3.18 -0.40
C THR A 48 -14.59 -3.74 -1.48
N LYS A 49 -15.34 -4.79 -1.15
CA LYS A 49 -16.31 -5.38 -2.07
C LYS A 49 -17.35 -4.35 -2.52
N GLU A 50 -17.82 -3.54 -1.58
CA GLU A 50 -18.81 -2.48 -1.80
C GLU A 50 -18.27 -1.40 -2.74
N MET A 51 -16.99 -1.03 -2.60
CA MET A 51 -16.34 -0.08 -3.52
C MET A 51 -16.23 -0.66 -4.93
N VAL A 52 -15.83 -1.93 -5.07
CA VAL A 52 -15.75 -2.56 -6.40
C VAL A 52 -17.13 -2.60 -7.06
N GLU A 53 -18.19 -2.93 -6.30
CA GLU A 53 -19.57 -2.94 -6.80
C GLU A 53 -20.06 -1.54 -7.20
N ALA A 54 -19.71 -0.50 -6.43
CA ALA A 54 -20.11 0.88 -6.72
C ALA A 54 -19.43 1.46 -7.97
N TYR A 55 -18.15 1.15 -8.18
CA TYR A 55 -17.36 1.71 -9.29
C TYR A 55 -17.40 0.85 -10.57
N GLY A 56 -17.83 -0.41 -10.49
CA GLY A 56 -17.93 -1.33 -11.62
C GLY A 56 -16.57 -1.83 -12.10
N ASP A 57 -15.88 -1.04 -12.93
CA ASP A 57 -14.52 -1.33 -13.39
C ASP A 57 -13.51 -0.32 -12.79
N PRO A 58 -12.79 -0.69 -11.71
CA PRO A 58 -11.79 0.19 -11.12
C PRO A 58 -10.62 0.52 -12.04
N MET A 59 -10.31 -0.31 -13.03
CA MET A 59 -9.15 -0.10 -13.91
C MET A 59 -9.32 1.15 -14.79
N LYS A 60 -10.55 1.61 -15.04
CA LYS A 60 -10.83 2.86 -15.77
C LYS A 60 -10.23 4.10 -15.10
N PHE A 61 -9.92 4.03 -13.80
CA PHE A 61 -9.32 5.11 -13.02
C PHE A 61 -7.79 5.08 -13.00
N ASN A 62 -7.15 4.14 -13.71
CA ASN A 62 -5.69 4.09 -13.82
C ASN A 62 -5.20 5.22 -14.73
N ASN A 63 -4.56 6.24 -14.15
CA ASN A 63 -4.10 7.45 -14.83
C ASN A 63 -2.85 8.03 -14.12
N GLU A 64 -2.56 9.32 -14.30
CA GLU A 64 -1.41 10.00 -13.65
C GLU A 64 -1.66 10.32 -12.17
N LEU A 65 -2.92 10.54 -11.79
CA LEU A 65 -3.34 10.80 -10.42
C LEU A 65 -3.32 9.50 -9.60
N THR A 66 -3.88 8.44 -10.15
CA THR A 66 -4.11 7.17 -9.46
C THR A 66 -3.61 5.99 -10.27
N LYS A 67 -2.89 5.08 -9.62
CA LYS A 67 -2.57 3.75 -10.13
C LYS A 67 -3.50 2.72 -9.51
N VAL A 68 -4.07 1.89 -10.36
CA VAL A 68 -4.95 0.79 -9.95
C VAL A 68 -4.32 -0.52 -10.37
N TYR A 69 -4.13 -1.42 -9.41
CA TYR A 69 -3.53 -2.72 -9.63
C TYR A 69 -4.55 -3.81 -9.30
N SER A 70 -4.84 -4.68 -10.26
CA SER A 70 -5.54 -5.93 -9.98
C SER A 70 -4.56 -6.91 -9.32
N LEU A 71 -4.92 -7.40 -8.14
CA LEU A 71 -4.13 -8.35 -7.36
C LEU A 71 -4.70 -9.77 -7.46
N ALA A 72 -3.99 -10.74 -6.89
CA ALA A 72 -4.47 -12.11 -6.86
C ALA A 72 -5.83 -12.18 -6.11
N PRO A 73 -6.85 -12.79 -6.71
CA PRO A 73 -8.20 -12.78 -6.14
C PRO A 73 -8.28 -13.69 -4.90
N LYS A 74 -9.17 -13.34 -3.96
CA LYS A 74 -9.37 -14.12 -2.73
C LYS A 74 -10.44 -15.20 -2.92
N PRO A 75 -10.30 -16.38 -2.29
CA PRO A 75 -11.38 -17.35 -2.23
C PRO A 75 -12.65 -16.73 -1.64
N SER A 76 -13.79 -16.94 -2.29
CA SER A 76 -15.10 -16.57 -1.75
C SER A 76 -15.65 -17.69 -0.88
N LYS A 77 -16.53 -17.35 0.08
CA LYS A 77 -17.31 -18.36 0.82
C LYS A 77 -18.27 -19.14 -0.08
N ARG A 78 -18.58 -18.61 -1.26
CA ARG A 78 -19.39 -19.30 -2.27
C ARG A 78 -18.50 -20.20 -3.12
N ALA A 79 -18.83 -21.50 -3.17
CA ALA A 79 -18.09 -22.49 -3.94
C ALA A 79 -17.86 -22.04 -5.38
N GLY A 80 -16.62 -22.19 -5.87
CA GLY A 80 -16.24 -21.86 -7.25
C GLY A 80 -16.18 -20.37 -7.58
N LYS A 81 -16.34 -19.46 -6.60
CA LYS A 81 -16.20 -18.01 -6.84
C LYS A 81 -14.96 -17.44 -6.16
N THR A 82 -14.33 -16.48 -6.82
CA THR A 82 -13.25 -15.67 -6.27
C THR A 82 -13.68 -14.21 -6.23
N ASN A 83 -13.26 -13.48 -5.21
CA ASN A 83 -13.50 -12.04 -5.12
C ASN A 83 -12.30 -11.31 -5.74
N PRO A 84 -12.51 -10.41 -6.71
CA PRO A 84 -11.43 -9.58 -7.23
C PRO A 84 -10.88 -8.70 -6.12
N VAL A 85 -9.58 -8.42 -6.17
CA VAL A 85 -8.89 -7.55 -5.22
C VAL A 85 -8.17 -6.48 -6.02
N TYR A 86 -8.37 -5.23 -5.63
CA TYR A 86 -7.71 -4.09 -6.25
C TYR A 86 -6.96 -3.29 -5.19
N MET A 87 -5.74 -2.90 -5.51
CA MET A 87 -4.98 -1.90 -4.77
C MET A 87 -4.99 -0.59 -5.55
N VAL A 88 -5.28 0.48 -4.84
CA VAL A 88 -5.25 1.85 -5.36
C VAL A 88 -4.06 2.54 -4.73
N GLU A 89 -3.23 3.18 -5.54
CA GLU A 89 -2.04 3.91 -5.09
C GLU A 89 -1.99 5.27 -5.79
N SER A 90 -1.56 6.31 -5.08
CA SER A 90 -1.21 7.60 -5.65
C SER A 90 0.18 7.98 -5.19
N ASN A 91 0.88 8.79 -5.98
CA ASN A 91 2.03 9.49 -5.42
C ASN A 91 1.55 10.39 -4.26
N TYR A 92 2.37 10.54 -3.23
CA TYR A 92 1.94 11.23 -2.02
C TYR A 92 1.62 12.71 -2.28
N GLN A 93 2.31 13.37 -3.23
CA GLN A 93 2.09 14.78 -3.53
C GLN A 93 0.68 15.03 -4.06
N ASN A 94 0.25 14.25 -5.06
CA ASN A 94 -1.09 14.31 -5.63
C ASN A 94 -2.15 13.95 -4.58
N ALA A 95 -1.87 12.94 -3.75
CA ALA A 95 -2.79 12.51 -2.72
C ALA A 95 -2.99 13.56 -1.62
N LEU A 96 -1.91 14.21 -1.17
CA LEU A 96 -1.96 15.31 -0.22
C LEU A 96 -2.64 16.55 -0.81
N THR A 97 -2.33 16.90 -2.06
CA THR A 97 -2.99 18.02 -2.76
C THR A 97 -4.50 17.77 -2.89
N THR A 98 -4.91 16.55 -3.24
CA THR A 98 -6.34 16.19 -3.32
C THR A 98 -6.99 16.20 -1.94
N LEU A 99 -6.30 15.67 -0.92
CA LEU A 99 -6.76 15.66 0.46
C LEU A 99 -6.94 17.10 1.01
N GLN A 100 -6.06 18.03 0.64
CA GLN A 100 -6.16 19.42 1.07
C GLN A 100 -7.41 20.12 0.51
N LYS A 101 -7.92 19.72 -0.66
CA LYS A 101 -9.18 20.26 -1.22
C LYS A 101 -10.39 19.88 -0.36
N VAL A 102 -10.36 18.72 0.27
CA VAL A 102 -11.49 18.19 1.07
C VAL A 102 -11.32 18.45 2.57
N VAL A 103 -10.07 18.49 3.07
CA VAL A 103 -9.73 18.75 4.48
C VAL A 103 -8.66 19.86 4.64
N PRO A 104 -8.91 21.10 4.15
CA PRO A 104 -7.92 22.18 4.14
C PRO A 104 -7.42 22.59 5.53
N GLY A 105 -8.23 22.40 6.58
CA GLY A 105 -7.82 22.70 7.96
C GLY A 105 -6.93 21.64 8.61
N VAL A 106 -6.78 20.47 7.97
CA VAL A 106 -6.00 19.33 8.48
C VAL A 106 -4.69 19.18 7.72
N VAL A 107 -4.71 19.31 6.40
CA VAL A 107 -3.51 19.17 5.56
C VAL A 107 -2.77 20.50 5.47
N ASN A 108 -2.02 20.81 6.53
CA ASN A 108 -1.13 21.97 6.60
C ASN A 108 0.35 21.55 6.41
N ASN A 109 1.27 22.51 6.46
CA ASN A 109 2.71 22.24 6.29
C ASN A 109 3.27 21.30 7.37
N GLU A 110 2.75 21.37 8.61
CA GLU A 110 3.14 20.47 9.71
C GLU A 110 2.75 19.03 9.37
N PHE A 111 1.50 18.80 8.95
CA PHE A 111 1.02 17.48 8.52
C PHE A 111 1.84 16.92 7.35
N VAL A 112 2.16 17.75 6.34
CA VAL A 112 2.97 17.32 5.19
C VAL A 112 4.38 16.93 5.63
N GLN A 113 4.97 17.65 6.59
CA GLN A 113 6.29 17.32 7.13
C GLN A 113 6.25 16.02 7.94
N GLU A 114 5.27 15.86 8.83
CA GLU A 114 5.07 14.62 9.59
C GLU A 114 4.90 13.41 8.66
N PHE A 115 4.13 13.56 7.58
CA PHE A 115 3.96 12.50 6.57
C PHE A 115 5.30 12.11 5.92
N LYS A 116 6.13 13.10 5.56
CA LYS A 116 7.45 12.85 4.97
C LYS A 116 8.38 12.14 5.95
N ASP A 117 8.35 12.54 7.22
CA ASP A 117 9.16 11.93 8.28
C ASP A 117 8.72 10.47 8.49
N GLU A 118 7.41 10.18 8.54
CA GLU A 118 6.88 8.80 8.65
C GLU A 118 7.30 7.91 7.47
N VAL A 119 7.31 8.46 6.24
CA VAL A 119 7.79 7.75 5.05
C VAL A 119 9.30 7.47 5.17
N GLN A 120 10.09 8.45 5.61
CA GLN A 120 11.53 8.29 5.76
C GLN A 120 11.88 7.26 6.84
N ASP A 121 11.19 7.28 7.98
CA ASP A 121 11.33 6.29 9.05
C ASP A 121 11.01 4.87 8.56
N SER A 122 9.96 4.74 7.75
CA SER A 122 9.60 3.45 7.13
C SER A 122 10.69 2.95 6.18
N ILE A 123 11.26 3.84 5.35
CA ILE A 123 12.40 3.53 4.46
C ILE A 123 13.61 3.07 5.28
N GLU A 124 13.93 3.77 6.36
CA GLU A 124 15.03 3.40 7.25
C GLU A 124 14.83 2.05 7.93
N SER A 125 13.62 1.78 8.42
CA SER A 125 13.27 0.49 9.02
C SER A 125 13.46 -0.65 8.02
N PHE A 126 13.01 -0.47 6.78
CA PHE A 126 13.24 -1.45 5.70
C PHE A 126 14.73 -1.63 5.39
N LYS A 127 15.52 -0.54 5.28
CA LYS A 127 16.97 -0.61 5.05
C LYS A 127 17.69 -1.38 6.15
N LYS A 128 17.33 -1.13 7.42
CA LYS A 128 17.89 -1.84 8.59
C LYS A 128 17.58 -3.34 8.52
N PHE A 129 16.33 -3.70 8.25
CA PHE A 129 15.92 -5.09 8.03
C PHE A 129 16.72 -5.74 6.90
N TYR A 130 16.75 -5.10 5.73
CA TYR A 130 17.37 -5.65 4.53
C TYR A 130 18.90 -5.81 4.69
N ALA A 131 19.56 -4.86 5.36
CA ALA A 131 20.99 -4.95 5.66
C ALA A 131 21.32 -6.13 6.58
N LYS A 132 20.48 -6.40 7.59
CA LYS A 132 20.62 -7.57 8.46
C LYS A 132 20.38 -8.87 7.68
N ALA A 133 19.27 -8.93 6.96
CA ALA A 133 18.89 -10.08 6.14
C ALA A 133 19.92 -10.40 5.04
N SER A 134 20.59 -9.39 4.47
CA SER A 134 21.65 -9.60 3.48
C SER A 134 22.92 -10.22 4.07
N LYS A 135 23.16 -10.04 5.38
CA LYS A 135 24.31 -10.66 6.07
C LYS A 135 23.98 -12.08 6.51
N GLU A 136 22.85 -12.25 7.20
CA GLU A 136 22.47 -13.49 7.88
C GLU A 136 21.72 -14.46 6.96
N GLY A 137 21.15 -13.96 5.86
CA GLY A 137 20.15 -14.66 5.08
C GLY A 137 18.74 -14.47 5.64
N PHE A 138 17.75 -14.57 4.76
CA PHE A 138 16.34 -14.52 5.13
C PHE A 138 15.52 -15.34 4.15
N GLN A 139 14.57 -16.11 4.65
CA GLN A 139 13.54 -16.74 3.84
C GLN A 139 12.23 -16.66 4.61
N GLY A 140 11.24 -15.98 4.05
CA GLY A 140 9.98 -15.77 4.75
C GLY A 140 8.98 -14.92 3.98
N ILE A 141 7.88 -14.63 4.66
CA ILE A 141 6.81 -13.78 4.14
C ILE A 141 7.01 -12.36 4.68
N ILE A 142 6.89 -11.37 3.80
CA ILE A 142 6.95 -9.95 4.13
C ILE A 142 5.74 -9.23 3.53
N GLY A 143 5.15 -8.33 4.31
CA GLY A 143 4.12 -7.40 3.87
C GLY A 143 4.71 -6.09 3.35
N PHE A 144 4.18 -5.61 2.24
CA PHE A 144 4.40 -4.26 1.72
C PHE A 144 3.06 -3.58 1.50
N ASN A 145 3.05 -2.28 1.24
CA ASN A 145 1.83 -1.48 1.16
C ASN A 145 0.95 -1.71 2.41
N SER A 146 1.54 -1.82 3.60
CA SER A 146 0.77 -1.94 4.83
C SER A 146 -0.03 -0.67 5.06
N VAL A 147 -1.35 -0.78 5.26
CA VAL A 147 -2.19 0.35 5.71
C VAL A 147 -2.15 0.53 7.23
N ASN A 148 -1.65 -0.49 7.93
CA ASN A 148 -1.46 -0.44 9.38
C ASN A 148 -0.09 0.14 9.72
N LYS A 149 -0.05 0.97 10.76
CA LYS A 149 1.20 1.47 11.37
C LYS A 149 2.02 0.39 12.08
N THR A 150 1.41 -0.74 12.38
CA THR A 150 2.12 -1.86 13.02
C THR A 150 3.11 -2.48 12.04
N GLU A 151 4.33 -2.79 12.49
CA GLU A 151 5.35 -3.49 11.68
C GLU A 151 5.00 -4.96 11.35
N THR A 152 3.73 -5.35 11.49
CA THR A 152 3.26 -6.72 11.30
C THR A 152 1.89 -6.76 10.65
N MET A 153 1.66 -7.83 9.89
CA MET A 153 0.39 -8.23 9.30
C MET A 153 0.03 -9.65 9.76
N THR A 154 -1.23 -10.06 9.54
CA THR A 154 -1.62 -11.46 9.70
C THR A 154 -1.77 -12.10 8.32
N PHE A 155 -1.12 -13.25 8.12
CA PHE A 155 -1.22 -14.04 6.90
C PHE A 155 -1.22 -15.53 7.23
N ASN A 156 -2.25 -16.26 6.77
CA ASN A 156 -2.46 -17.68 7.08
C ASN A 156 -2.37 -17.99 8.58
N GLY A 157 -3.01 -17.17 9.41
CA GLY A 157 -3.02 -17.31 10.87
C GLY A 157 -1.72 -16.96 11.59
N LYS A 158 -0.68 -16.48 10.87
CA LYS A 158 0.62 -16.11 11.45
C LYS A 158 0.86 -14.61 11.39
N ARG A 159 1.55 -14.09 12.39
CA ARG A 159 2.02 -12.69 12.42
C ARG A 159 3.33 -12.61 11.65
N GLU A 160 3.29 -11.94 10.50
CA GLU A 160 4.43 -11.73 9.61
C GLU A 160 4.86 -10.26 9.65
N ARG A 161 6.12 -9.97 9.36
CA ARG A 161 6.61 -8.58 9.30
C ARG A 161 5.97 -7.86 8.11
N ALA A 162 5.63 -6.59 8.30
CA ALA A 162 5.07 -5.74 7.26
C ALA A 162 5.68 -4.33 7.33
N PHE A 163 5.81 -3.70 6.16
CA PHE A 163 6.30 -2.33 6.03
C PHE A 163 5.22 -1.44 5.44
N GLN A 164 5.06 -0.25 6.01
CA GLN A 164 4.26 0.84 5.44
C GLN A 164 5.03 1.52 4.30
N LEU A 165 5.38 0.74 3.27
CA LEU A 165 6.10 1.20 2.08
C LEU A 165 5.53 0.54 0.83
N PRO A 166 5.41 1.27 -0.29
CA PRO A 166 5.07 0.65 -1.55
C PRO A 166 6.10 -0.41 -1.95
N LEU A 167 5.64 -1.60 -2.37
CA LEU A 167 6.52 -2.64 -2.90
C LEU A 167 7.37 -2.08 -4.06
N SER A 168 6.73 -1.33 -4.96
CA SER A 168 7.38 -0.65 -6.08
C SER A 168 8.59 0.21 -5.67
N ALA A 169 8.50 0.90 -4.53
CA ALA A 169 9.55 1.77 -4.01
C ALA A 169 10.75 0.98 -3.46
N VAL A 170 10.50 -0.15 -2.79
CA VAL A 170 11.58 -0.94 -2.16
C VAL A 170 12.28 -1.89 -3.12
N LEU A 171 11.67 -2.25 -4.25
CA LEU A 171 12.30 -3.12 -5.25
C LEU A 171 13.62 -2.53 -5.76
N GLY A 172 13.72 -1.20 -5.87
CA GLY A 172 14.96 -0.52 -6.25
C GLY A 172 16.05 -0.48 -5.16
N LEU A 173 15.73 -0.88 -3.93
CA LEU A 173 16.67 -0.94 -2.80
C LEU A 173 17.22 -2.36 -2.58
N MET A 174 16.63 -3.37 -3.24
CA MET A 174 17.03 -4.76 -3.14
C MET A 174 18.09 -5.09 -4.20
N ASN A 175 18.95 -6.07 -3.92
CA ASN A 175 20.05 -6.48 -4.80
C ASN A 175 19.68 -7.78 -5.54
N ASP A 176 19.71 -7.74 -6.86
CA ASP A 176 19.38 -8.86 -7.74
C ASP A 176 20.32 -10.07 -7.57
N ASN A 177 21.53 -9.90 -7.07
CA ASN A 177 22.47 -11.01 -6.91
C ASN A 177 22.13 -11.92 -5.72
N ASN A 178 21.48 -11.38 -4.69
CA ASN A 178 21.17 -12.14 -3.49
C ASN A 178 19.68 -12.21 -3.15
N THR A 179 18.82 -11.43 -3.81
CA THR A 179 17.38 -11.40 -3.51
C THR A 179 16.53 -12.06 -4.59
N ARG A 180 15.55 -12.85 -4.17
CA ARG A 180 14.53 -13.47 -5.02
C ARG A 180 13.16 -13.28 -4.41
N LEU A 181 12.17 -12.99 -5.25
CA LEU A 181 10.76 -12.96 -4.89
C LEU A 181 10.09 -14.19 -5.50
N ASN A 182 9.21 -14.86 -4.77
CA ASN A 182 8.37 -15.92 -5.31
C ASN A 182 6.97 -15.37 -5.61
N LEU A 183 6.70 -15.10 -6.89
CA LEU A 183 5.45 -14.53 -7.40
C LEU A 183 4.87 -15.46 -8.47
N GLY A 184 4.55 -16.69 -8.09
CA GLY A 184 4.21 -17.77 -9.04
C GLY A 184 5.42 -18.25 -9.85
N GLY A 185 6.61 -18.10 -9.27
CA GLY A 185 7.90 -18.29 -9.93
C GLY A 185 8.98 -17.43 -9.26
N ILE A 186 10.24 -17.85 -9.37
CA ILE A 186 11.38 -17.16 -8.78
C ILE A 186 11.86 -16.04 -9.70
N VAL A 187 11.78 -14.79 -9.24
CA VAL A 187 12.11 -13.58 -10.02
C VAL A 187 12.99 -12.62 -9.23
N THR A 188 13.76 -11.78 -9.93
CA THR A 188 14.60 -10.75 -9.28
C THR A 188 13.82 -9.46 -9.00
N PRO A 189 14.23 -8.66 -8.02
CA PRO A 189 13.64 -7.34 -7.77
C PRO A 189 13.54 -6.45 -9.01
N SER A 190 14.59 -6.35 -9.83
CA SER A 190 14.55 -5.51 -11.04
C SER A 190 13.55 -6.02 -12.09
N GLN A 191 13.39 -7.34 -12.24
CA GLN A 191 12.38 -7.92 -13.14
C GLN A 191 10.96 -7.54 -12.71
N VAL A 192 10.70 -7.59 -11.40
CA VAL A 192 9.40 -7.18 -10.84
C VAL A 192 9.18 -5.69 -11.01
N LYS A 193 10.20 -4.86 -10.76
CA LYS A 193 10.11 -3.40 -10.92
C LYS A 193 9.78 -3.00 -12.36
N ALA A 194 10.43 -3.62 -13.34
CA ALA A 194 10.24 -3.32 -14.75
C ALA A 194 8.86 -3.77 -15.28
N ASN A 195 8.26 -4.78 -14.66
CA ASN A 195 6.99 -5.38 -15.13
C ASN A 195 5.95 -5.43 -14.01
N PHE A 196 5.92 -4.41 -13.15
CA PHE A 196 5.17 -4.45 -11.90
C PHE A 196 3.68 -4.74 -12.12
N GLU A 197 3.06 -4.13 -13.13
CA GLU A 197 1.65 -4.35 -13.47
C GLU A 197 1.34 -5.81 -13.80
N GLN A 198 2.25 -6.52 -14.49
CA GLN A 198 2.06 -7.93 -14.81
C GLN A 198 2.17 -8.81 -13.56
N TYR A 199 3.13 -8.50 -12.68
CA TYR A 199 3.32 -9.23 -11.43
C TYR A 199 2.27 -8.92 -10.37
N ALA A 200 1.62 -7.76 -10.45
CA ALA A 200 0.61 -7.35 -9.48
C ALA A 200 -0.52 -8.39 -9.35
N SER A 201 -0.97 -8.95 -10.48
CA SER A 201 -1.99 -10.01 -10.52
C SER A 201 -1.62 -11.30 -9.77
N LYS A 202 -0.34 -11.48 -9.44
CA LYS A 202 0.20 -12.64 -8.70
C LYS A 202 0.44 -12.34 -7.22
N LEU A 203 0.36 -11.07 -6.83
CA LEU A 203 0.58 -10.64 -5.45
C LEU A 203 -0.65 -11.02 -4.61
N LEU A 204 -0.39 -11.78 -3.55
CA LEU A 204 -1.39 -12.08 -2.54
C LEU A 204 -1.60 -10.86 -1.63
N THR A 205 -2.67 -10.88 -0.86
CA THR A 205 -2.95 -9.88 0.17
C THR A 205 -3.18 -10.54 1.52
N SER A 206 -2.82 -9.83 2.58
CA SER A 206 -2.95 -10.29 3.97
C SER A 206 -4.41 -10.49 4.37
N GLU A 207 -4.63 -11.11 5.53
CA GLU A 207 -5.95 -11.15 6.15
C GLU A 207 -6.47 -9.72 6.39
N GLY A 208 -7.75 -9.49 6.08
CA GLY A 208 -8.34 -8.15 6.10
C GLY A 208 -7.88 -7.21 4.97
N SER A 209 -7.05 -7.68 4.02
CA SER A 209 -6.50 -6.86 2.92
C SER A 209 -5.76 -5.62 3.43
N THR A 210 -4.84 -5.84 4.38
CA THR A 210 -4.10 -4.75 5.04
C THR A 210 -2.71 -4.54 4.48
N ALA A 211 -2.18 -5.48 3.69
CA ALA A 211 -0.88 -5.42 3.05
C ALA A 211 -0.85 -6.34 1.82
N VAL A 212 0.03 -6.01 0.87
CA VAL A 212 0.49 -6.89 -0.20
C VAL A 212 1.50 -7.88 0.38
N VAL A 213 1.36 -9.16 0.05
CA VAL A 213 2.16 -10.25 0.60
C VAL A 213 3.16 -10.72 -0.44
N VAL A 214 4.43 -10.77 -0.05
CA VAL A 214 5.54 -11.26 -0.87
C VAL A 214 6.29 -12.34 -0.12
N GLN A 215 6.52 -13.49 -0.76
CA GLN A 215 7.50 -14.46 -0.29
C GLN A 215 8.88 -14.04 -0.79
N LEU A 216 9.79 -13.77 0.14
CA LEU A 216 11.09 -13.20 -0.11
C LEU A 216 12.19 -14.18 0.34
N VAL A 217 13.21 -14.32 -0.49
CA VAL A 217 14.43 -15.04 -0.18
C VAL A 217 15.62 -14.10 -0.39
N ILE A 218 16.41 -13.88 0.64
CA ILE A 218 17.65 -13.12 0.62
C ILE A 218 18.76 -14.09 1.00
N ARG A 219 19.72 -14.31 0.10
CA ARG A 219 20.91 -15.10 0.38
C ARG A 219 21.86 -14.28 1.25
N GLY A 220 22.21 -14.82 2.41
CA GLY A 220 23.23 -14.25 3.28
C GLY A 220 24.57 -14.31 2.57
N THR A 221 25.32 -13.22 2.57
CA THR A 221 26.66 -13.21 1.96
C THR A 221 27.71 -13.86 2.85
N GLY A 222 27.39 -14.11 4.12
CA GLY A 222 28.37 -14.47 5.14
C GLY A 222 29.33 -13.31 5.41
N LYS A 223 29.54 -13.00 6.68
CA LYS A 223 30.78 -12.37 7.14
C LYS A 223 31.27 -13.18 8.31
#